data_AF-A0A7R9HVG5-F1
#
_entry.id   AF-A0A7R9HVG5-F1
#
_cell.length_a   1.000
_cell.length_b   1.000
_cell.length_c   1.000
_cell.angle_alpha   90.00
_cell.angle_beta   90.00
_cell.angle_gamma   90.00
#
_symmetry.space_group_name_H-M   'P 1'
#
loop_
_entity.id
_entity.type
_entity.pdbx_description
1 polymer ?
#
loop_
_entity_poly.entity_id
_entity_poly.type
_entity_poly.pdbx_seq_one_letter_code
_entity_poly.pdbx_strand_id
1 'polypeptide(L)'
;MEADAGPSTASKYKGMFEYRTEDEQIIVSHLIHDLKPHITLKLPLGLPSYILFMCIRHTDFINDANKFHSLMTATINALKEVGAYFNKFILNTFLQYR
;
A
#
# COMPACT_ATOMS: atom_id res chain seq x y z
N MET A 1 31.83 -33.28 -17.80
CA MET A 1 32.17 -32.12 -16.95
C MET A 1 31.33 -30.96 -17.42
N GLU A 2 30.04 -30.94 -17.07
CA GLU A 2 29.23 -29.73 -17.09
C GLU A 2 28.61 -29.68 -15.71
N ALA A 3 29.01 -28.66 -14.95
CA ALA A 3 28.55 -28.46 -13.58
C ALA A 3 27.10 -27.99 -13.63
N ASP A 4 26.21 -28.78 -13.04
CA ASP A 4 24.84 -28.40 -12.71
C ASP A 4 24.89 -27.19 -11.76
N ALA A 5 24.70 -26.00 -12.34
CA ALA A 5 24.47 -24.79 -11.60
C ALA A 5 23.06 -24.89 -10.99
N GLY A 6 22.99 -25.40 -9.76
CA GLY A 6 21.76 -25.39 -8.96
C GLY A 6 21.08 -24.02 -8.96
N PRO A 7 19.75 -23.96 -8.76
CA PRO A 7 18.96 -22.77 -9.01
C PRO A 7 19.53 -21.61 -8.22
N SER A 8 20.03 -20.61 -8.94
CA SER A 8 20.54 -19.37 -8.39
C SER A 8 19.47 -18.76 -7.50
N THR A 9 19.72 -18.76 -6.19
CA THR A 9 18.81 -18.37 -5.11
C THR A 9 18.42 -16.87 -5.13
N ALA A 10 18.64 -16.18 -6.25
CA ALA A 10 18.31 -14.78 -6.49
C ALA A 10 16.90 -14.58 -7.07
N SER A 11 16.26 -15.62 -7.60
CA SER A 11 14.91 -15.54 -8.21
C SER A 11 13.82 -16.14 -7.31
N LYS A 12 13.83 -15.83 -6.02
CA LYS A 12 12.80 -16.32 -5.08
C LYS A 12 11.69 -15.30 -4.81
N TYR A 13 11.96 -14.02 -5.06
CA TYR A 13 11.01 -12.93 -4.82
C TYR A 13 10.99 -11.99 -6.03
N LYS A 14 9.85 -11.93 -6.72
CA LYS A 14 9.68 -11.06 -7.90
C LYS A 14 9.37 -9.59 -7.55
N GLY A 15 9.28 -9.26 -6.25
CA GLY A 15 8.88 -7.93 -5.79
C GLY A 15 7.45 -7.58 -6.20
N MET A 16 6.55 -8.55 -6.11
CA MET A 16 5.12 -8.40 -6.38
C MET A 16 4.35 -8.93 -5.16
N PHE A 17 3.28 -8.24 -4.80
CA PHE A 17 2.37 -8.68 -3.74
C PHE A 17 1.07 -9.18 -4.35
N GLU A 18 0.85 -10.48 -4.23
CA GLU A 18 -0.46 -11.07 -4.52
C GLU A 18 -1.40 -10.79 -3.35
N TYR A 19 -2.62 -10.39 -3.68
CA TYR A 19 -3.69 -10.18 -2.71
C TYR A 19 -5.02 -10.65 -3.29
N ARG A 20 -5.97 -11.00 -2.42
CA ARG A 20 -7.34 -11.31 -2.83
C ARG A 20 -8.15 -10.03 -2.88
N THR A 21 -9.03 -9.89 -3.86
CA THR A 21 -9.82 -8.67 -4.07
C THR A 21 -10.73 -8.35 -2.87
N GLU A 22 -11.16 -9.38 -2.12
CA GLU A 22 -11.91 -9.24 -0.87
C GLU A 22 -11.12 -8.54 0.25
N ASP A 23 -9.79 -8.69 0.26
CA ASP A 23 -8.91 -8.11 1.28
C ASP A 23 -8.47 -6.68 0.92
N GLU A 24 -8.87 -6.14 -0.24
CA GLU A 24 -8.39 -4.85 -0.76
C GLU A 24 -8.68 -3.69 0.20
N GLN A 25 -9.90 -3.64 0.75
CA GLN A 25 -10.30 -2.62 1.73
C GLN A 25 -9.48 -2.73 3.02
N ILE A 26 -9.17 -3.95 3.46
CA ILE A 26 -8.37 -4.22 4.65
C ILE A 26 -6.94 -3.74 4.41
N ILE A 27 -6.36 -4.05 3.25
CA ILE A 27 -5.01 -3.63 2.86
C ILE A 27 -4.92 -2.11 2.85
N VAL A 28 -5.85 -1.45 2.17
CA VAL A 28 -5.89 0.01 2.08
C VAL A 28 -6.06 0.65 3.47
N SER A 29 -6.92 0.09 4.33
CA SER A 29 -7.10 0.59 5.69
C SER A 29 -5.82 0.51 6.50
N HIS A 30 -5.13 -0.63 6.48
CA HIS A 30 -3.91 -0.79 7.25
C HIS A 30 -2.77 0.08 6.71
N LEU A 31 -2.69 0.25 5.39
CA LEU A 31 -1.64 1.04 4.75
C LEU A 31 -1.84 2.56 4.92
N ILE A 32 -3.10 3.02 4.96
CA ILE A 32 -3.43 4.45 4.89
C ILE A 32 -3.99 4.99 6.20
N HIS A 33 -4.87 4.26 6.89
CA HIS A 33 -5.51 4.72 8.13
C HIS A 33 -4.71 4.33 9.38
N ASP A 34 -4.22 3.08 9.46
CA ASP A 34 -3.65 2.54 10.70
C ASP A 34 -2.12 2.72 10.82
N LEU A 35 -1.48 3.31 9.81
CA LEU A 35 -0.03 3.47 9.83
C LEU A 35 0.37 4.55 10.84
N LYS A 36 0.96 4.11 11.95
CA LYS A 36 1.41 5.04 13.00
C LYS A 36 2.55 5.91 12.47
N PRO A 37 2.45 7.26 12.57
CA PRO A 37 3.40 8.18 11.95
C PRO A 37 4.85 8.00 12.44
N HIS A 38 5.05 7.51 13.67
CA HIS A 38 6.38 7.26 14.23
C HIS A 38 7.12 6.07 13.58
N ILE A 39 6.39 5.11 13.00
CA ILE A 39 6.98 3.95 12.31
C ILE A 39 7.34 4.37 10.87
N THR A 40 6.47 5.12 10.21
CA THR A 40 6.69 5.64 8.84
C THR A 40 7.97 6.47 8.72
N LEU A 41 8.31 7.25 9.75
CA LEU A 41 9.52 8.08 9.79
C LEU A 41 10.83 7.27 9.81
N LYS A 42 10.79 6.01 10.26
CA LYS A 42 11.97 5.13 10.40
C LYS A 42 12.16 4.19 9.20
N LEU A 43 11.19 4.14 8.30
CA LEU A 43 11.19 3.23 7.16
C LEU A 43 11.81 3.93 5.94
N PRO A 44 12.77 3.30 5.25
CA PRO A 44 13.35 3.85 4.02
C PRO A 44 12.32 3.77 2.89
N LEU A 45 11.96 4.94 2.34
CA LEU A 45 10.80 5.20 1.46
C LEU A 45 9.47 4.93 2.18
N GLY A 46 8.48 5.79 1.97
CA GLY A 46 7.16 5.67 2.60
C GLY A 46 6.54 4.30 2.34
N LEU A 47 6.77 3.34 3.24
CA LEU A 47 6.42 1.93 3.14
C LEU A 47 5.02 1.65 2.54
N PRO A 48 3.97 2.45 2.84
CA PRO A 48 2.69 2.32 2.18
C PRO A 48 2.74 2.41 0.66
N SER A 49 3.50 3.37 0.12
CA SER A 49 3.63 3.56 -1.33
C SER A 49 4.38 2.40 -1.98
N TYR A 50 5.36 1.82 -1.28
CA TYR A 50 6.12 0.69 -1.80
C TYR A 50 5.28 -0.59 -1.84
N ILE A 51 4.50 -0.86 -0.78
CA ILE A 51 3.58 -2.01 -0.75
C ILE A 51 2.50 -1.85 -1.81
N LEU A 52 1.89 -0.65 -1.92
CA LEU A 52 0.90 -0.36 -2.94
C LEU A 52 1.47 -0.58 -4.36
N PHE A 53 2.70 -0.12 -4.60
CA PHE A 53 3.36 -0.32 -5.89
C PHE A 53 3.61 -1.80 -6.19
N MET A 54 3.96 -2.62 -5.19
CA MET A 54 4.08 -4.07 -5.37
C MET A 54 2.73 -4.73 -5.72
N CYS A 55 1.62 -4.26 -5.14
CA CYS A 55 0.28 -4.74 -5.48
C CYS A 55 -0.10 -4.33 -6.92
N ILE A 56 0.17 -3.08 -7.32
CA ILE A 56 -0.08 -2.59 -8.68
C ILE A 56 0.72 -3.38 -9.72
N ARG A 57 2.01 -3.63 -9.45
CA ARG A 57 2.84 -4.46 -10.34
C ARG A 57 2.30 -5.87 -10.49
N HIS A 58 1.70 -6.43 -9.44
CA HIS A 58 1.05 -7.73 -9.52
C HIS A 58 -0.20 -7.69 -10.41
N THR A 59 -1.05 -6.66 -10.28
CA THR A 59 -2.26 -6.53 -11.14
C THR A 59 -1.92 -6.32 -12.60
N ASP A 60 -0.84 -5.59 -12.89
CA ASP A 60 -0.28 -5.43 -14.23
C ASP A 60 0.27 -6.76 -14.78
N PHE A 61 0.99 -7.53 -13.97
CA PHE A 61 1.53 -8.84 -14.36
C PHE A 61 0.45 -9.86 -14.72
N ILE A 62 -0.66 -9.89 -13.99
CA ILE A 62 -1.82 -10.76 -14.31
C ILE A 62 -2.76 -10.13 -15.36
N ASN A 63 -2.48 -8.89 -15.78
CA ASN A 63 -3.29 -8.09 -16.73
C ASN A 63 -4.77 -7.97 -16.32
N ASP A 64 -5.05 -7.81 -15.03
CA ASP A 64 -6.41 -7.64 -14.49
C ASP A 64 -6.73 -6.16 -14.29
N ALA A 65 -7.29 -5.55 -15.34
CA ALA A 65 -7.66 -4.13 -15.34
C ALA A 65 -8.73 -3.78 -14.31
N ASN A 66 -9.65 -4.70 -14.02
CA ASN A 66 -10.72 -4.46 -13.04
C ASN A 66 -10.14 -4.39 -11.63
N LYS A 67 -9.22 -5.30 -11.31
CA LYS A 67 -8.53 -5.32 -10.02
C LYS A 67 -7.60 -4.12 -9.83
N PHE A 68 -6.90 -3.70 -10.88
CA PHE A 68 -6.12 -2.46 -10.87
C PHE A 68 -7.01 -1.23 -10.60
N HIS A 69 -8.13 -1.10 -11.32
CA HIS A 69 -9.05 0.02 -11.15
C HIS A 69 -9.69 0.05 -9.76
N SER A 70 -10.08 -1.11 -9.22
CA SER A 70 -10.59 -1.23 -7.85
C SER A 70 -9.57 -0.73 -6.84
N LEU A 71 -8.35 -1.26 -6.88
CA LEU A 71 -7.27 -0.92 -5.94
C LEU A 71 -6.96 0.57 -5.93
N MET A 72 -6.86 1.17 -7.12
CA MET A 72 -6.61 2.60 -7.25
C MET A 72 -7.77 3.44 -6.73
N THR A 73 -9.01 3.02 -6.99
CA THR A 73 -10.21 3.71 -6.49
C THR A 73 -10.27 3.66 -4.96
N ALA A 74 -10.05 2.48 -4.37
CA ALA A 74 -10.02 2.31 -2.92
C ALA A 74 -8.93 3.17 -2.27
N THR A 75 -7.73 3.18 -2.87
CA THR A 75 -6.61 4.02 -2.43
C THR A 75 -6.96 5.51 -2.45
N ILE A 76 -7.49 6.02 -3.56
CA ILE A 76 -7.86 7.44 -3.70
C ILE A 76 -8.93 7.83 -2.67
N ASN A 77 -9.92 6.97 -2.45
CA ASN A 77 -10.99 7.24 -1.47
C ASN A 77 -10.44 7.31 -0.04
N ALA A 78 -9.61 6.36 0.36
CA ALA A 78 -8.95 6.39 1.66
C ALA A 78 -8.06 7.63 1.86
N LEU A 79 -7.34 8.08 0.83
CA LEU A 79 -6.58 9.34 0.88
C LEU A 79 -7.48 10.57 1.07
N LYS A 80 -8.62 10.63 0.38
CA LYS A 80 -9.60 11.73 0.55
C LYS A 80 -10.14 11.77 1.98
N GLU A 81 -10.42 10.61 2.56
CA GLU A 81 -10.90 10.51 3.95
C GLU A 81 -9.86 11.03 4.94
N VAL A 82 -8.60 10.61 4.80
CA VAL A 82 -7.50 11.12 5.66
C VAL A 82 -7.39 12.65 5.60
N GLY A 83 -7.52 13.24 4.40
CA GLY A 83 -7.54 14.70 4.25
C GLY A 83 -8.72 15.37 4.96
N ALA A 84 -9.90 14.77 4.93
CA ALA A 84 -11.07 15.25 5.66
C ALA A 84 -10.88 15.15 7.19
N TYR A 85 -10.32 14.02 7.67
CA TYR A 85 -9.99 13.83 9.08
C TYR A 85 -8.97 14.85 9.58
N PHE A 86 -7.95 15.15 8.78
CA PHE A 86 -6.94 16.16 9.13
C PHE A 86 -7.58 17.55 9.31
N ASN A 87 -8.45 17.97 8.38
CA ASN A 87 -9.19 19.22 8.52
C ASN A 87 -10.08 19.23 9.77
N LYS A 88 -10.80 18.13 10.03
CA LYS A 88 -11.63 18.00 11.24
C LYS A 88 -10.79 18.04 12.52
N PHE A 89 -9.62 17.41 12.54
CA PHE A 89 -8.70 17.40 13.68
C PHE A 89 -8.15 18.80 13.97
N ILE A 90 -7.72 19.52 12.93
CA ILE A 90 -7.27 20.91 13.05
C ILE A 90 -8.40 21.77 13.63
N LEU A 91 -9.60 21.71 13.04
CA LEU A 91 -10.75 22.50 13.50
C LEU A 91 -11.12 22.19 14.96
N ASN A 92 -11.18 20.92 15.35
CA ASN A 92 -11.45 20.54 16.74
C ASN A 92 -10.36 21.01 17.70
N THR A 93 -9.10 20.97 17.29
CA THR A 93 -7.97 21.45 18.11
C THR A 93 -8.04 22.96 18.29
N PHE A 94 -8.34 23.71 17.22
CA PHE A 94 -8.54 25.17 17.29
C PHE A 94 -9.75 25.56 18.14
N LEU A 95 -10.86 24.81 18.06
CA LEU A 95 -12.06 25.08 18.86
C LEU A 95 -11.89 24.74 20.34
N GLN A 96 -11.09 23.73 20.68
CA GLN A 96 -10.75 23.41 22.09
C GLN A 96 -9.77 24.41 22.72
N TYR A 97 -8.99 25.13 21.91
CA TYR A 97 -8.02 26.14 22.36
C TYR A 97 -8.57 27.58 22.37
N ARG A 98 -9.87 27.77 22.16
CA ARG A 98 -10.58 29.06 22.25
C ARG A 98 -11.53 29.05 23.44
#